data_AF-A0A9D0LQX3-F1
#
_entry.id   AF-A0A9D0LQX3-F1
#
_cell.length_a   1.000
_cell.length_b   1.000
_cell.length_c   1.000
_cell.angle_alpha   90.00
_cell.angle_beta   90.00
_cell.angle_gamma   90.00
#
_symmetry.space_group_name_H-M   'P 1'
#
loop_
_entity.id
_entity.type
_entity.pdbx_description
1 polymer ?
#
loop_
_entity_poly.entity_id
_entity_poly.type
_entity_poly.pdbx_seq_one_letter_code
_entity_poly.pdbx_strand_id
1 'polypeptide(L)'
;MNKHRKTALFILVATAALLYFLAGILFNPFIFWTSLPLYISYLLINSAIKSNSTPGLLSAYGFMAFSIVFSIFYHITWYIDWQGTKTGSSTSALIFVWLPLYSLVPGFVGYVLGKWAGMLYERRA
;
A
#
# COMPACT_ATOMS: atom_id res chain seq x y z
N MET A 1 -7.14 18.57 -11.98
CA MET A 1 -6.95 17.30 -11.22
C MET A 1 -7.42 17.50 -9.77
N ASN A 2 -8.38 16.69 -9.29
CA ASN A 2 -8.95 16.74 -7.93
C ASN A 2 -7.83 16.68 -6.86
N LYS A 3 -7.94 17.45 -5.77
CA LYS A 3 -6.98 17.51 -4.65
C LYS A 3 -6.65 16.12 -4.10
N HIS A 4 -7.65 15.28 -3.86
CA HIS A 4 -7.49 13.90 -3.38
C HIS A 4 -6.63 13.05 -4.34
N ARG A 5 -6.88 13.18 -5.64
CA ARG A 5 -6.10 12.46 -6.67
C ARG A 5 -4.65 12.94 -6.71
N LYS A 6 -4.40 14.25 -6.61
CA LYS A 6 -3.02 14.80 -6.57
C LYS A 6 -2.25 14.28 -5.36
N THR A 7 -2.85 14.37 -4.18
CA THR A 7 -2.23 13.92 -2.92
C THR A 7 -1.98 12.41 -2.94
N ALA A 8 -2.96 11.61 -3.39
CA ALA A 8 -2.79 10.17 -3.52
C ALA A 8 -1.63 9.82 -4.46
N LEU A 9 -1.58 10.42 -5.66
CA LEU A 9 -0.49 10.17 -6.61
C LEU A 9 0.87 10.50 -6.00
N PHE A 10 1.00 11.65 -5.32
CA PHE A 10 2.24 12.02 -4.66
C PHE A 10 2.67 10.97 -3.61
N ILE A 11 1.76 10.56 -2.73
CA ILE A 11 2.04 9.55 -1.70
C ILE A 11 2.43 8.21 -2.34
N LEU A 12 1.71 7.77 -3.37
CA LEU A 12 1.96 6.49 -4.02
C LEU A 12 3.30 6.48 -4.77
N VAL A 13 3.63 7.56 -5.48
CA VAL A 13 4.92 7.69 -6.18
C VAL A 13 6.07 7.77 -5.18
N ALA A 14 5.95 8.59 -4.12
CA ALA A 14 6.96 8.68 -3.06
C ALA A 14 7.16 7.31 -2.37
N THR A 15 6.07 6.59 -2.12
CA THR A 15 6.14 5.24 -1.53
C THR A 15 6.82 4.26 -2.48
N ALA A 16 6.45 4.24 -3.77
CA ALA A 16 7.08 3.36 -4.75
C ALA A 16 8.60 3.60 -4.84
N ALA A 17 9.02 4.88 -4.85
CA ALA A 17 10.43 5.25 -4.83
C ALA A 17 11.15 4.77 -3.55
N LEU A 18 10.50 4.91 -2.38
CA LEU A 18 11.02 4.42 -1.11
C LEU A 18 11.16 2.89 -1.10
N LEU A 19 10.15 2.14 -1.55
CA LEU A 19 10.20 0.69 -1.63
C LEU A 19 11.32 0.23 -2.58
N TYR A 20 11.51 0.92 -3.70
CA TYR A 20 12.62 0.66 -4.62
C TYR A 20 13.98 0.84 -3.94
N PHE A 21 14.16 1.96 -3.24
CA PHE A 21 15.39 2.24 -2.50
C PHE A 21 15.67 1.18 -1.44
N LEU A 22 14.66 0.82 -0.64
CA LEU A 22 14.80 -0.16 0.45
C LEU A 22 15.01 -1.60 -0.05
N ALA A 23 14.59 -1.92 -1.29
CA ALA A 23 14.89 -3.22 -1.88
C ALA A 23 16.41 -3.40 -2.11
N GLY A 24 17.17 -2.32 -2.32
CA GLY A 24 18.62 -2.35 -2.47
C GLY A 24 19.12 -3.05 -3.73
N ILE A 25 18.27 -3.19 -4.76
CA ILE A 25 18.57 -3.86 -6.03
C ILE A 25 18.55 -2.81 -7.15
N LEU A 26 19.70 -2.61 -7.82
CA LEU A 26 19.91 -1.52 -8.79
C LEU A 26 19.00 -1.59 -10.02
N PHE A 27 18.60 -2.80 -10.44
CA PHE A 27 17.61 -3.07 -11.48
C PHE A 27 16.71 -4.21 -11.00
N ASN A 28 15.49 -3.86 -10.58
CA ASN A 28 14.51 -4.85 -10.12
C ASN A 28 13.21 -4.76 -10.94
N PRO A 29 13.00 -5.64 -11.95
CA PRO A 29 11.76 -5.65 -12.73
C PRO A 29 10.54 -6.00 -11.88
N PHE A 30 10.73 -6.61 -10.70
CA PHE A 30 9.65 -6.86 -9.76
C PHE A 30 9.14 -5.59 -9.08
N ILE A 31 9.72 -4.41 -9.32
CA ILE A 31 9.20 -3.15 -8.75
C ILE A 31 7.75 -2.87 -9.16
N PHE A 32 7.36 -3.25 -10.38
CA PHE A 32 5.98 -3.13 -10.84
C PHE A 32 5.05 -4.07 -10.08
N TRP A 33 5.54 -5.28 -9.78
CA TRP A 33 4.83 -6.26 -8.99
C TRP A 33 4.70 -5.84 -7.52
N THR A 34 5.78 -5.33 -6.93
CA THR A 34 5.77 -4.84 -5.54
C THR A 34 4.94 -3.57 -5.36
N SER A 35 4.70 -2.84 -6.44
CA SER A 35 3.82 -1.67 -6.49
C SER A 35 2.33 -2.02 -6.72
N LEU A 36 1.96 -3.29 -6.89
CA LEU A 36 0.56 -3.71 -7.10
C LEU A 36 -0.44 -3.12 -6.07
N PRO A 37 -0.15 -3.12 -4.75
CA PRO A 37 -1.06 -2.55 -3.75
C PRO A 37 -1.23 -1.04 -3.93
N LEU A 38 -0.19 -0.35 -4.40
CA LEU A 38 -0.22 1.09 -4.69
C LEU A 38 -1.14 1.37 -5.88
N TYR A 39 -1.06 0.53 -6.93
CA TYR A 39 -1.96 0.62 -8.09
C TYR A 39 -3.42 0.41 -7.68
N ILE A 40 -3.71 -0.62 -6.87
CA ILE A 40 -5.06 -0.88 -6.37
C ILE A 40 -5.56 0.31 -5.53
N SER A 41 -4.72 0.86 -4.65
CA SER A 41 -5.04 2.06 -3.86
C SER A 41 -5.47 3.23 -4.76
N TYR A 42 -4.73 3.47 -5.85
CA TYR A 42 -5.06 4.51 -6.82
C TYR A 42 -6.43 4.28 -7.49
N LEU A 43 -6.71 3.05 -7.92
CA LEU A 43 -8.00 2.69 -8.53
C LEU A 43 -9.16 2.90 -7.56
N LEU A 44 -9.02 2.48 -6.29
CA LEU A 44 -10.05 2.65 -5.27
C LEU A 44 -10.33 4.13 -5.01
N ILE A 45 -9.29 4.96 -4.87
CA ILE A 45 -9.44 6.42 -4.69
C ILE A 45 -10.15 7.03 -5.89
N ASN A 46 -9.75 6.66 -7.11
CA ASN A 46 -10.39 7.16 -8.32
C ASN A 46 -11.86 6.76 -8.45
N SER A 47 -12.20 5.52 -8.07
CA SER A 47 -13.58 5.04 -8.05
C SER A 47 -14.41 5.86 -7.05
N ALA A 48 -13.90 6.04 -5.83
CA ALA A 48 -14.58 6.79 -4.79
C ALA A 48 -14.77 8.28 -5.12
N ILE A 49 -13.78 8.91 -5.78
CA ILE A 49 -13.91 10.27 -6.29
C ILE A 49 -15.00 10.35 -7.36
N LYS A 50 -15.05 9.40 -8.31
CA LYS A 50 -16.06 9.40 -9.37
C LYS A 50 -17.47 9.21 -8.81
N SER A 51 -17.62 8.41 -7.76
CA SER A 51 -18.91 8.16 -7.12
C SER A 51 -19.30 9.19 -6.04
N ASN A 52 -18.44 10.18 -5.75
CA ASN A 52 -18.60 11.15 -4.65
C ASN A 52 -18.99 10.51 -3.31
N SER A 53 -18.44 9.34 -3.00
CA SER A 53 -18.79 8.59 -1.78
C SER A 53 -17.76 8.85 -0.67
N THR A 54 -18.20 9.45 0.44
CA THR A 54 -17.35 9.66 1.62
C THR A 54 -16.90 8.32 2.24
N PRO A 55 -17.77 7.31 2.44
CA PRO A 55 -17.35 5.96 2.83
C PRO A 55 -16.39 5.35 1.83
N GLY A 56 -16.63 5.51 0.53
CA GLY A 56 -15.72 5.02 -0.51
C GLY A 56 -14.32 5.63 -0.37
N LEU A 57 -14.23 6.95 -0.14
CA LEU A 57 -12.96 7.66 0.02
C LEU A 57 -12.22 7.20 1.28
N LEU A 58 -12.91 7.09 2.41
CA LEU A 58 -12.30 6.63 3.65
C LEU A 58 -11.88 5.16 3.57
N SER A 59 -12.64 4.31 2.88
CA SER A 59 -12.24 2.93 2.60
C SER A 59 -10.96 2.89 1.76
N ALA A 60 -10.89 3.69 0.70
CA ALA A 60 -9.72 3.74 -0.17
C ALA A 60 -8.47 4.26 0.56
N TYR A 61 -8.63 5.25 1.45
CA TYR A 61 -7.53 5.73 2.31
C TYR A 61 -7.09 4.70 3.34
N GLY A 62 -8.04 3.98 3.95
CA GLY A 62 -7.71 2.89 4.87
C GLY A 62 -6.93 1.77 4.18
N PHE A 63 -7.36 1.38 2.97
CA PHE A 63 -6.63 0.40 2.15
C PHE A 63 -5.20 0.86 1.87
N MET A 64 -5.05 2.10 1.40
CA MET A 64 -3.76 2.68 1.06
C MET A 64 -2.83 2.70 2.27
N ALA A 65 -3.31 3.22 3.41
CA ALA A 65 -2.49 3.36 4.62
C ALA A 65 -1.97 2.00 5.11
N PHE A 66 -2.84 1.01 5.26
CA PHE A 66 -2.45 -0.30 5.77
C PHE A 66 -1.53 -1.06 4.81
N SER A 67 -1.82 -1.02 3.50
CA SER A 67 -0.97 -1.65 2.49
C SER A 67 0.43 -1.03 2.47
N ILE A 68 0.52 0.31 2.56
CA ILE A 68 1.79 1.03 2.59
C ILE A 68 2.58 0.72 3.86
N VAL A 69 1.95 0.82 5.03
CA VAL A 69 2.63 0.57 6.32
C VAL A 69 3.19 -0.84 6.36
N PHE A 70 2.41 -1.84 5.95
CA PHE A 70 2.88 -3.22 5.89
C PHE A 70 4.03 -3.41 4.89
N SER A 71 3.90 -2.83 3.70
CA SER A 71 4.95 -2.92 2.66
C SER A 71 6.26 -2.28 3.13
N ILE A 72 6.19 -1.08 3.70
CA ILE A 72 7.35 -0.36 4.25
C ILE A 72 7.98 -1.16 5.38
N PHE A 73 7.18 -1.68 6.32
CA PHE A 73 7.69 -2.49 7.43
C PHE A 73 8.54 -3.65 6.92
N TYR A 74 8.05 -4.44 5.96
CA TYR A 74 8.81 -5.55 5.40
C TYR A 74 10.08 -5.11 4.66
N HIS A 75 10.00 -4.02 3.88
CA HIS A 75 11.18 -3.52 3.18
C HIS A 75 12.24 -2.98 4.15
N ILE A 76 11.84 -2.36 5.27
CA ILE A 76 12.76 -1.95 6.33
C ILE A 76 13.40 -3.19 6.96
N THR A 77 12.61 -4.21 7.34
CA THR A 77 13.15 -5.43 7.96
C THR A 77 14.16 -6.11 7.04
N TRP A 78 13.90 -6.16 5.73
CA TRP A 78 14.84 -6.67 4.74
C TRP A 78 16.10 -5.80 4.64
N TYR A 79 15.93 -4.48 4.55
CA TYR A 79 17.04 -3.54 4.35
C TYR A 79 18.07 -3.61 5.49
N ILE A 80 17.61 -3.76 6.73
CA ILE A 80 18.48 -3.87 7.92
C ILE A 80 18.81 -5.31 8.31
N ASP A 81 18.38 -6.31 7.51
CA ASP A 81 18.53 -7.74 7.80
C ASP A 81 18.05 -8.14 9.21
N TRP A 82 16.88 -7.62 9.60
CA TRP A 82 16.29 -7.87 10.92
C TRP A 82 16.11 -9.37 11.13
N GLN A 83 16.73 -9.93 12.18
CA GLN A 83 16.67 -11.36 12.51
C GLN A 83 17.06 -12.29 11.33
N GLY A 84 17.98 -11.86 10.47
CA GLY A 84 18.41 -12.66 9.32
C GLY A 84 17.35 -12.75 8.21
N THR A 85 16.42 -11.80 8.12
CA THR A 85 15.37 -11.80 7.08
C THR A 85 15.93 -11.78 5.65
N LYS A 86 17.14 -11.24 5.44
CA LYS A 86 17.83 -11.25 4.15
C LYS A 86 18.83 -12.42 4.06
N THR A 87 19.57 -12.72 5.12
CA THR A 87 20.70 -13.68 5.07
C THR A 87 20.43 -15.07 5.64
N GLY A 88 19.35 -15.24 6.42
CA GLY A 88 19.04 -16.47 7.15
C GLY A 88 18.50 -17.62 6.29
N SER A 89 18.17 -17.37 5.01
CA SER A 89 17.77 -18.42 4.06
C SER A 89 18.18 -18.06 2.65
N SER A 90 18.60 -19.06 1.85
CA SER A 90 18.86 -18.91 0.41
C SER A 90 17.58 -18.61 -0.39
N THR A 91 16.40 -18.83 0.20
CA THR A 91 15.10 -18.53 -0.41
C THR A 91 14.47 -17.24 0.11
N SER A 92 15.18 -16.46 0.94
CA SER A 92 14.65 -15.25 1.57
C SER A 92 14.08 -14.24 0.58
N ALA A 93 14.73 -14.08 -0.58
CA ALA A 93 14.30 -13.18 -1.64
C ALA A 93 12.93 -13.52 -2.26
N LEU A 94 12.44 -14.78 -2.13
CA LEU A 94 11.10 -15.16 -2.59
C LEU A 94 10.01 -14.37 -1.86
N ILE A 95 10.30 -13.78 -0.70
CA ILE A 95 9.33 -12.94 0.00
C ILE A 95 8.82 -11.79 -0.89
N PHE A 96 9.64 -11.21 -1.75
CA PHE A 96 9.21 -10.11 -2.63
C PHE A 96 8.24 -10.54 -3.74
N VAL A 97 8.16 -11.84 -4.03
CA VAL A 97 7.15 -12.39 -4.94
C VAL A 97 5.79 -12.44 -4.26
N TRP A 98 5.75 -12.74 -2.96
CA TRP A 98 4.49 -12.92 -2.21
C TRP A 98 4.06 -11.69 -1.42
N LEU A 99 5.00 -10.83 -1.04
CA LEU A 99 4.78 -9.63 -0.26
C LEU A 99 3.67 -8.73 -0.81
N PRO A 100 3.53 -8.54 -2.14
CA PRO A 100 2.48 -7.68 -2.67
C PRO A 100 1.11 -8.27 -2.36
N LEU A 101 0.93 -9.59 -2.52
CA LEU A 101 -0.29 -10.30 -2.15
C LEU A 101 -0.54 -10.23 -0.64
N TYR A 102 0.49 -10.42 0.17
CA TYR A 102 0.38 -10.32 1.64
C TYR A 102 -0.02 -8.93 2.10
N SER A 103 0.43 -7.87 1.43
CA SER A 103 0.04 -6.50 1.76
C SER A 103 -1.41 -6.15 1.37
N LEU A 104 -2.03 -6.90 0.45
CA LEU A 104 -3.45 -6.74 0.13
C LEU A 104 -4.36 -7.14 1.30
N VAL A 105 -3.93 -8.09 2.14
CA VAL A 105 -4.68 -8.55 3.31
C VAL A 105 -4.87 -7.43 4.35
N PRO A 106 -3.81 -6.80 4.91
CA PRO A 106 -3.97 -5.67 5.81
C PRO A 106 -4.59 -4.47 5.07
N GLY A 107 -4.31 -4.29 3.78
CA GLY A 107 -5.02 -3.32 2.95
C GLY A 107 -6.55 -3.52 2.99
N PHE A 108 -7.02 -4.75 2.80
CA PHE A 108 -8.44 -5.07 2.87
C PHE A 108 -9.02 -4.83 4.27
N VAL A 109 -8.27 -5.13 5.33
CA VAL A 109 -8.67 -4.77 6.70
C VAL A 109 -8.83 -3.25 6.83
N GLY A 110 -7.85 -2.47 6.36
CA GLY A 110 -7.92 -1.01 6.34
C GLY A 110 -9.10 -0.49 5.52
N TYR A 111 -9.42 -1.15 4.39
CA TYR A 111 -10.59 -0.83 3.58
C TYR A 111 -11.90 -0.98 4.36
N VAL A 112 -12.09 -2.13 5.02
CA VAL A 112 -13.29 -2.41 5.82
C VAL A 112 -13.42 -1.40 6.96
N LEU A 113 -12.33 -1.14 7.70
CA LEU A 113 -12.32 -0.17 8.79
C LEU A 113 -12.65 1.25 8.30
N GLY A 114 -12.05 1.67 7.17
CA GLY A 114 -12.35 2.95 6.55
C GLY A 114 -13.81 3.07 6.10
N LYS A 115 -14.39 2.00 5.57
CA LYS A 115 -15.81 1.95 5.21
C LYS A 115 -16.71 2.14 6.43
N TRP A 116 -16.42 1.41 7.50
CA TRP A 116 -17.15 1.53 8.77
C TRP A 116 -17.07 2.94 9.33
N ALA A 117 -15.88 3.53 9.38
CA ALA A 117 -15.68 4.90 9.82
C ALA A 117 -16.48 5.91 8.96
N GLY A 118 -16.49 5.73 7.65
CA GLY A 118 -17.26 6.61 6.75
C GLY A 118 -18.77 6.48 6.89
N MET A 119 -19.30 5.26 7.07
CA MET A 119 -20.72 5.07 7.37
C MET A 119 -21.11 5.72 8.71
N LEU A 120 -20.24 5.66 9.72
CA LEU A 120 -20.48 6.32 11.00
C LEU A 120 -20.45 7.86 10.88
N TYR A 121 -19.57 8.39 10.03
CA TYR A 121 -19.49 9.82 9.76
C TYR A 121 -20.77 10.33 9.09
N GLU A 122 -21.26 9.63 8.04
CA GLU A 122 -22.50 10.01 7.35
C GLU A 122 -23.74 9.94 8.26
N ARG A 123 -23.80 8.99 9.20
CA ARG A 123 -24.90 8.90 10.17
C ARG A 123 -24.95 10.08 11.16
N ARG A 124 -23.86 10.84 11.29
CA ARG A 124 -23.74 11.95 12.24
C ARG A 124 -23.85 13.32 11.58
N ALA A 125 -23.79 13.38 10.24
CA ALA A 125 -23.89 14.61 9.44
C ALA A 125 -25.34 14.86 9.02
#